data_AF-A0A7S4CJM5-F1
#
_entry.id   AF-A0A7S4CJM5-F1
#
_cell.length_a   1.000
_cell.length_b   1.000
_cell.length_c   1.000
_cell.angle_alpha   90.00
_cell.angle_beta   90.00
_cell.angle_gamma   90.00
#
_symmetry.space_group_name_H-M   'P 1'
#
loop_
_entity.id
_entity.type
_entity.pdbx_description
1 polymer ?
#
loop_
_entity_poly.entity_id
_entity_poly.type
_entity_poly.pdbx_seq_one_letter_code
_entity_poly.pdbx_strand_id
1 'polypeptide(L)'
;GHWPSESQEWKDEAVRRWGALVSAGEADDWEAFVLSRLSKPPPPSPMDLLQEYYAHDTWQLLVACALMSRVNSWTHKHNCISGFFEKFPTPSAFIAADMNVVREIMYPLGLFDIRLKTLTELSKKYLSMPAFTLDETENKIWGCGRFVVDSYKIFCRSEGTTLTPDDATLHSFVRWLRCQPSHS
;
A
#
# COMPACT_ATOMS: atom_id res chain seq x y z
N GLY A 1 -16.76 12.27 10.48
CA GLY A 1 -17.41 12.14 9.17
C GLY A 1 -18.45 11.04 9.28
N HIS A 2 -19.62 11.22 8.67
CA HIS A 2 -20.65 10.18 8.62
C HIS A 2 -20.14 9.07 7.70
N TRP A 3 -20.14 7.81 8.18
CA TRP A 3 -19.86 6.68 7.30
C TRP A 3 -21.07 6.44 6.39
N PRO A 4 -20.87 5.98 5.15
CA PRO A 4 -21.95 5.59 4.26
C PRO A 4 -22.87 4.55 4.89
N SER A 5 -24.13 4.55 4.51
CA SER A 5 -25.12 3.56 4.98
C SER A 5 -25.70 2.72 3.84
N GLU A 6 -25.60 3.20 2.59
CA GLU A 6 -26.08 2.51 1.41
C GLU A 6 -24.93 1.95 0.56
N SER A 7 -25.18 0.83 -0.12
CA SER A 7 -24.19 0.15 -0.98
C SER A 7 -23.64 1.06 -2.09
N GLN A 8 -24.50 1.89 -2.69
CA GLN A 8 -24.07 2.84 -3.72
C GLN A 8 -23.15 3.94 -3.16
N GLU A 9 -23.41 4.44 -1.96
CA GLU A 9 -22.54 5.43 -1.31
C GLU A 9 -21.16 4.84 -0.99
N TRP A 10 -21.10 3.57 -0.56
CA TRP A 10 -19.83 2.85 -0.38
C TRP A 10 -19.07 2.67 -1.71
N LYS A 11 -19.78 2.36 -2.80
CA LYS A 11 -19.18 2.29 -4.15
C LYS A 11 -18.62 3.65 -4.57
N ASP A 12 -19.37 4.73 -4.35
CA ASP A 12 -18.94 6.09 -4.69
C ASP A 12 -17.70 6.49 -3.86
N GLU A 13 -17.66 6.12 -2.58
CA GLU A 13 -16.49 6.31 -1.72
C GLU A 13 -15.28 5.50 -2.23
N ALA A 14 -15.48 4.27 -2.68
CA ALA A 14 -14.43 3.45 -3.25
C ALA A 14 -13.87 4.06 -4.55
N VAL A 15 -14.73 4.54 -5.44
CA VAL A 15 -14.34 5.26 -6.67
C VAL A 15 -13.61 6.56 -6.34
N ARG A 16 -14.07 7.31 -5.35
CA ARG A 16 -13.41 8.55 -4.89
C ARG A 16 -11.99 8.28 -4.39
N ARG A 17 -11.77 7.18 -3.68
CA ARG A 17 -10.46 6.82 -3.09
C ARG A 17 -9.50 6.20 -4.11
N TRP A 18 -9.98 5.25 -4.91
CA TRP A 18 -9.10 4.40 -5.73
C TRP A 18 -9.31 4.56 -7.23
N GLY A 19 -10.20 5.46 -7.63
CA GLY A 19 -10.43 5.93 -8.98
C GLY A 19 -11.42 5.11 -9.80
N ALA A 20 -11.61 5.53 -11.05
CA ALA A 20 -12.69 5.07 -11.92
C ALA A 20 -12.65 3.57 -12.31
N LEU A 21 -11.51 2.88 -12.17
CA LEU A 21 -11.48 1.45 -12.47
C LEU A 21 -12.17 0.60 -11.40
N VAL A 22 -12.44 1.16 -10.21
CA VAL A 22 -13.29 0.51 -9.20
C VAL A 22 -14.71 0.31 -9.72
N SER A 23 -15.27 1.28 -10.46
CA SER A 23 -16.67 1.20 -10.90
C SER A 23 -16.93 0.13 -11.97
N ALA A 24 -15.87 -0.35 -12.63
CA ALA A 24 -15.94 -1.48 -13.57
C ALA A 24 -15.98 -2.84 -12.87
N GLY A 25 -15.65 -2.90 -11.58
CA GLY A 25 -15.79 -4.09 -10.76
C GLY A 25 -17.19 -4.20 -10.17
N GLU A 26 -17.72 -5.42 -10.12
CA GLU A 26 -18.86 -5.76 -9.27
C GLU A 26 -18.31 -6.31 -7.95
N ALA A 27 -18.66 -5.65 -6.84
CA ALA A 27 -18.44 -6.16 -5.50
C ALA A 27 -19.81 -6.45 -4.88
N ASP A 28 -19.96 -7.65 -4.30
CA ASP A 28 -21.19 -8.05 -3.62
C ASP A 28 -21.41 -7.21 -2.34
N ASP A 29 -20.32 -6.77 -1.72
CA ASP A 29 -20.29 -5.98 -0.49
C ASP A 29 -19.29 -4.82 -0.61
N TRP A 30 -19.81 -3.64 -0.94
CA TRP A 30 -19.00 -2.42 -1.09
C TRP A 30 -18.49 -1.88 0.25
N GLU A 31 -19.18 -2.16 1.35
CA GLU A 31 -18.71 -1.78 2.69
C GLU A 31 -17.46 -2.59 3.04
N ALA A 32 -17.51 -3.92 2.92
CA ALA A 32 -16.35 -4.77 3.13
C ALA A 32 -15.21 -4.45 2.16
N PHE A 33 -15.53 -4.10 0.90
CA PHE A 33 -14.55 -3.65 -0.08
C PHE A 33 -13.78 -2.43 0.43
N VAL A 34 -14.48 -1.41 0.92
CA VAL A 34 -13.85 -0.17 1.39
C VAL A 34 -13.11 -0.41 2.71
N LEU A 35 -13.78 -1.00 3.70
CA LEU A 35 -13.23 -1.18 5.04
C LEU A 35 -11.99 -2.07 5.07
N SER A 36 -11.93 -3.13 4.23
CA SER A 36 -10.74 -3.97 4.12
C SER A 36 -9.49 -3.21 3.64
N ARG A 37 -9.68 -2.14 2.87
CA ARG A 37 -8.63 -1.31 2.29
C ARG A 37 -8.23 -0.12 3.14
N LEU A 38 -9.07 0.30 4.08
CA LEU A 38 -8.72 1.32 5.08
C LEU A 38 -7.64 0.79 6.01
N SER A 39 -6.64 1.60 6.29
CA SER A 39 -5.52 1.24 7.16
C SER A 39 -5.73 1.72 8.59
N LYS A 40 -5.02 1.07 9.52
CA LYS A 40 -4.89 1.45 10.93
C LYS A 40 -3.42 1.74 11.24
N PRO A 41 -2.90 2.91 10.83
CA PRO A 41 -1.49 3.22 11.00
C PRO A 41 -1.10 3.29 12.48
N PRO A 42 0.08 2.76 12.85
CA PRO A 42 0.66 2.96 14.18
C PRO A 42 0.99 4.45 14.41
N PRO A 43 1.24 4.87 15.66
CA PRO A 43 1.72 6.22 15.94
C PRO A 43 3.07 6.48 15.24
N PRO A 44 3.38 7.74 14.90
CA PRO A 44 4.68 8.10 14.35
C PRO A 44 5.82 7.72 15.29
N SER A 45 6.90 7.19 14.71
CA SER A 45 8.10 6.73 15.38
C SER A 45 9.25 7.72 15.20
N PRO A 46 10.28 7.67 16.07
CA PRO A 46 11.49 8.46 15.88
C PRO A 46 12.35 7.96 14.70
N MET A 47 11.95 6.89 14.00
CA MET A 47 12.72 6.30 12.89
C MET A 47 12.40 6.93 11.54
N ASP A 48 11.30 7.70 11.45
CA ASP A 48 10.91 8.46 10.27
C ASP A 48 10.87 7.62 8.98
N LEU A 49 10.20 6.46 9.09
CA LEU A 49 10.16 5.49 7.99
C LEU A 49 9.23 5.96 6.88
N LEU A 50 9.61 5.72 5.63
CA LEU A 50 8.75 6.02 4.47
C LEU A 50 7.40 5.31 4.57
N GLN A 51 7.34 4.12 5.18
CA GLN A 51 6.08 3.43 5.46
C GLN A 51 5.10 4.29 6.25
N GLU A 52 5.56 5.06 7.22
CA GLU A 52 4.71 5.86 8.11
C GLU A 52 3.98 6.98 7.35
N TYR A 53 4.63 7.59 6.36
CA TYR A 53 4.01 8.64 5.53
C TYR A 53 2.88 8.11 4.65
N TYR A 54 2.98 6.87 4.17
CA TYR A 54 2.04 6.29 3.21
C TYR A 54 1.06 5.31 3.86
N ALA A 55 1.20 5.03 5.15
CA ALA A 55 0.37 4.08 5.86
C ALA A 55 -1.10 4.50 5.98
N HIS A 56 -1.46 5.75 5.68
CA HIS A 56 -2.86 6.22 5.67
C HIS A 56 -3.71 5.67 4.52
N ASP A 57 -3.06 5.13 3.47
CA ASP A 57 -3.73 4.40 2.41
C ASP A 57 -2.97 3.09 2.13
N THR A 58 -3.65 1.96 2.19
CA THR A 58 -3.01 0.65 2.07
C THR A 58 -2.35 0.46 0.69
N TRP A 59 -2.93 0.98 -0.39
CA TRP A 59 -2.31 0.87 -1.73
C TRP A 59 -1.04 1.72 -1.80
N GLN A 60 -1.07 2.95 -1.28
CA GLN A 60 0.12 3.80 -1.24
C GLN A 60 1.26 3.16 -0.44
N LEU A 61 0.96 2.59 0.74
CA LEU A 61 1.96 1.85 1.51
C LEU A 61 2.59 0.72 0.67
N LEU A 62 1.76 -0.11 0.03
CA LEU A 62 2.22 -1.28 -0.72
C LEU A 62 3.08 -0.87 -1.92
N VAL A 63 2.67 0.16 -2.66
CA VAL A 63 3.45 0.74 -3.77
C VAL A 63 4.78 1.30 -3.25
N ALA A 64 4.76 2.06 -2.16
CA ALA A 64 5.97 2.60 -1.54
C ALA A 64 6.94 1.47 -1.17
N CYS A 65 6.45 0.40 -0.53
CA CYS A 65 7.24 -0.79 -0.17
C CYS A 65 7.83 -1.49 -1.40
N ALA A 66 7.03 -1.68 -2.44
CA ALA A 66 7.48 -2.28 -3.70
C ALA A 66 8.56 -1.43 -4.40
N LEU A 67 8.46 -0.09 -4.35
CA LEU A 67 9.45 0.84 -4.92
C LEU A 67 10.73 0.93 -4.08
N MET A 68 10.64 0.91 -2.76
CA MET A 68 11.84 1.01 -1.90
C MET A 68 12.59 -0.30 -1.70
N SER A 69 11.96 -1.44 -1.99
CA SER A 69 12.58 -2.76 -1.88
C SER A 69 13.89 -2.82 -2.67
N ARG A 70 14.97 -3.26 -2.00
CA ARG A 70 16.34 -3.36 -2.55
C ARG A 70 16.92 -2.03 -3.06
N VAL A 71 16.53 -0.91 -2.45
CA VAL A 71 17.12 0.42 -2.70
C VAL A 71 17.72 0.97 -1.41
N ASN A 72 19.02 1.28 -1.44
CA ASN A 72 19.71 1.79 -0.25
C ASN A 72 19.49 3.30 -0.04
N SER A 73 19.64 4.10 -1.10
CA SER A 73 19.53 5.57 -1.03
C SER A 73 18.13 6.01 -0.61
N TRP A 74 18.04 6.65 0.57
CA TRP A 74 16.79 7.25 1.04
C TRP A 74 16.27 8.30 0.07
N THR A 75 17.15 9.21 -0.41
CA THR A 75 16.78 10.27 -1.36
C THR A 75 16.21 9.72 -2.65
N HIS A 76 16.79 8.65 -3.22
CA HIS A 76 16.25 8.05 -4.45
C HIS A 76 14.88 7.42 -4.21
N LYS A 77 14.71 6.70 -3.09
CA LYS A 77 13.40 6.13 -2.70
C LYS A 77 12.36 7.24 -2.55
N HIS A 78 12.67 8.25 -1.76
CA HIS A 78 11.77 9.37 -1.47
C HIS A 78 11.35 10.11 -2.75
N ASN A 79 12.31 10.49 -3.60
CA ASN A 79 12.02 11.23 -4.84
C ASN A 79 11.18 10.41 -5.82
N CYS A 80 11.47 9.11 -5.98
CA CYS A 80 10.69 8.28 -6.88
C CYS A 80 9.27 8.04 -6.34
N ILE A 81 9.11 7.76 -5.05
CA ILE A 81 7.80 7.46 -4.45
C ILE A 81 6.91 8.71 -4.44
N SER A 82 7.45 9.86 -4.04
CA SER A 82 6.73 11.15 -4.09
C SER A 82 6.33 11.51 -5.53
N GLY A 83 7.27 11.47 -6.47
CA GLY A 83 6.98 11.75 -7.89
C GLY A 83 5.99 10.76 -8.51
N PHE A 84 6.01 9.49 -8.08
CA PHE A 84 5.02 8.49 -8.49
C PHE A 84 3.61 8.88 -8.05
N PHE A 85 3.42 9.24 -6.77
CA PHE A 85 2.08 9.58 -6.27
C PHE A 85 1.60 10.97 -6.72
N GLU A 86 2.51 11.90 -7.03
CA GLU A 86 2.15 13.16 -7.67
C GLU A 86 1.53 12.93 -9.05
N LYS A 87 2.04 11.97 -9.82
CA LYS A 87 1.52 11.63 -11.15
C LYS A 87 0.37 10.63 -11.11
N PHE A 88 0.39 9.71 -10.17
CA PHE A 88 -0.56 8.60 -10.06
C PHE A 88 -1.10 8.51 -8.64
N PRO A 89 -2.06 9.38 -8.26
CA PRO A 89 -2.58 9.44 -6.90
C PRO A 89 -3.45 8.23 -6.51
N THR A 90 -3.88 7.42 -7.49
CA THR A 90 -4.75 6.26 -7.28
C THR A 90 -4.29 5.05 -8.11
N PRO A 91 -4.66 3.81 -7.71
CA PRO A 91 -4.38 2.62 -8.52
C PRO A 91 -4.99 2.72 -9.91
N SER A 92 -6.18 3.31 -10.05
CA SER A 92 -6.78 3.53 -11.37
C SER A 92 -5.96 4.45 -12.26
N ALA A 93 -5.44 5.56 -11.70
CA ALA A 93 -4.60 6.49 -12.43
C ALA A 93 -3.29 5.83 -12.90
N PHE A 94 -2.68 5.00 -12.05
CA PHE A 94 -1.50 4.25 -12.42
C PHE A 94 -1.77 3.22 -13.52
N ILE A 95 -2.85 2.43 -13.42
CA ILE A 95 -3.18 1.42 -14.43
C ILE A 95 -3.50 2.05 -15.80
N ALA A 96 -4.08 3.25 -15.81
CA ALA A 96 -4.38 3.99 -17.04
C ALA A 96 -3.20 4.82 -17.57
N ALA A 97 -2.05 4.81 -16.90
CA ALA A 97 -0.93 5.70 -17.21
C ALA A 97 -0.24 5.37 -18.55
N ASP A 98 0.35 6.40 -19.16
CA ASP A 98 1.33 6.21 -20.24
C ASP A 98 2.62 5.59 -19.67
N MET A 99 3.03 4.46 -20.26
CA MET A 99 4.23 3.73 -19.85
C MET A 99 5.52 4.53 -20.02
N ASN A 100 5.57 5.52 -20.89
CA ASN A 100 6.73 6.41 -21.01
C ASN A 100 6.88 7.29 -19.76
N VAL A 101 5.78 7.85 -19.26
CA VAL A 101 5.77 8.65 -18.02
C VAL A 101 6.13 7.80 -16.81
N VAL A 102 5.57 6.59 -16.72
CA VAL A 102 5.92 5.63 -15.65
C VAL A 102 7.41 5.30 -15.69
N ARG A 103 7.97 5.08 -16.88
CA ARG A 103 9.40 4.81 -17.06
C ARG A 103 10.26 5.96 -16.57
N GLU A 104 9.99 7.20 -16.96
CA GLU A 104 10.78 8.36 -16.55
C GLU A 104 10.90 8.49 -15.02
N ILE A 105 9.81 8.24 -14.29
CA ILE A 105 9.77 8.33 -12.83
C ILE A 105 10.56 7.19 -12.17
N MET A 106 10.37 5.96 -12.66
CA MET A 106 10.88 4.75 -11.99
C MET A 106 12.28 4.33 -12.45
N TYR A 107 12.73 4.76 -13.62
CA TYR A 107 14.01 4.34 -14.22
C TYR A 107 15.22 4.56 -13.29
N PRO A 108 15.33 5.69 -12.55
CA PRO A 108 16.46 5.92 -11.65
C PRO A 108 16.60 4.90 -10.50
N LEU A 109 15.53 4.18 -10.14
CA LEU A 109 15.57 3.15 -9.08
C LEU A 109 16.16 1.81 -9.53
N GLY A 110 16.29 1.58 -10.85
CA GLY A 110 16.65 0.29 -11.40
C GLY A 110 15.57 -0.79 -11.18
N LEU A 111 15.81 -1.99 -11.74
CA LEU A 111 14.86 -3.11 -11.73
C LEU A 111 13.48 -2.74 -12.33
N PHE A 112 13.46 -1.82 -13.30
CA PHE A 112 12.24 -1.21 -13.83
C PHE A 112 11.18 -2.23 -14.22
N ASP A 113 11.50 -3.21 -15.06
CA ASP A 113 10.53 -4.18 -15.58
C ASP A 113 9.90 -5.02 -14.45
N ILE A 114 10.72 -5.41 -13.47
CA ILE A 114 10.26 -6.17 -12.31
C ILE A 114 9.33 -5.29 -11.46
N ARG A 115 9.73 -4.05 -11.15
CA ARG A 115 8.91 -3.13 -10.35
C ARG A 115 7.60 -2.81 -11.06
N LEU A 116 7.64 -2.51 -12.35
CA LEU A 116 6.47 -2.21 -13.15
C LEU A 116 5.46 -3.36 -13.10
N LYS A 117 5.93 -4.59 -13.29
CA LYS A 117 5.07 -5.78 -13.18
C LYS A 117 4.50 -5.93 -11.77
N THR A 118 5.30 -5.69 -10.72
CA THR A 118 4.83 -5.78 -9.33
C THR A 118 3.73 -4.78 -9.05
N LEU A 119 3.94 -3.50 -9.40
CA LEU A 119 2.95 -2.44 -9.20
C LEU A 119 1.68 -2.69 -10.02
N THR A 120 1.82 -3.22 -11.23
CA THR A 120 0.68 -3.54 -12.11
C THR A 120 -0.17 -4.67 -11.50
N GLU A 121 0.44 -5.77 -11.10
CA GLU A 121 -0.27 -6.90 -10.48
C GLU A 121 -0.90 -6.50 -9.14
N LEU A 122 -0.15 -5.77 -8.32
CA LEU A 122 -0.64 -5.19 -7.06
C LEU A 122 -1.88 -4.32 -7.30
N SER A 123 -1.80 -3.34 -8.20
CA SER A 123 -2.89 -2.38 -8.41
C SER A 123 -4.12 -3.06 -9.02
N LYS A 124 -3.95 -4.02 -9.94
CA LYS A 124 -5.07 -4.80 -10.47
C LYS A 124 -5.77 -5.62 -9.39
N LYS A 125 -5.01 -6.36 -8.57
CA LYS A 125 -5.57 -7.14 -7.44
C LYS A 125 -6.23 -6.23 -6.41
N TYR A 126 -5.62 -5.08 -6.13
CA TYR A 126 -6.17 -4.09 -5.21
C TYR A 126 -7.50 -3.52 -5.70
N LEU A 127 -7.69 -3.38 -7.01
CA LEU A 127 -8.95 -2.91 -7.59
C LEU A 127 -10.03 -4.01 -7.66
N SER A 128 -9.64 -5.29 -7.82
CA SER A 128 -10.60 -6.35 -8.15
C SER A 128 -10.96 -7.30 -7.01
N MET A 129 -10.19 -7.36 -5.92
CA MET A 129 -10.45 -8.29 -4.82
C MET A 129 -11.69 -7.85 -4.02
N PRO A 130 -12.67 -8.71 -3.69
CA PRO A 130 -13.85 -8.27 -2.93
C PRO A 130 -13.48 -7.65 -1.59
N ALA A 131 -12.74 -8.36 -0.74
CA ALA A 131 -12.13 -7.83 0.48
C ALA A 131 -10.60 -7.95 0.38
N PHE A 132 -9.89 -6.83 0.42
CA PHE A 132 -8.45 -6.83 0.20
C PHE A 132 -7.70 -7.46 1.39
N THR A 133 -6.93 -8.50 1.10
CA THR A 133 -5.98 -9.10 2.04
C THR A 133 -4.70 -9.45 1.28
N LEU A 134 -3.59 -9.50 2.02
CA LEU A 134 -2.28 -9.82 1.46
C LEU A 134 -1.52 -10.71 2.44
N ASP A 135 -1.14 -11.90 1.99
CA ASP A 135 -0.28 -12.83 2.69
C ASP A 135 0.74 -13.46 1.71
N GLU A 136 1.72 -14.19 2.24
CA GLU A 136 2.72 -14.91 1.44
C GLU A 136 2.21 -16.25 0.91
N THR A 137 1.22 -16.84 1.58
CA THR A 137 0.60 -18.11 1.20
C THR A 137 -0.73 -17.87 0.50
N GLU A 138 -1.67 -17.24 1.19
CA GLU A 138 -3.01 -16.91 0.71
C GLU A 138 -3.01 -15.51 0.07
N ASN A 139 -3.80 -15.32 -1.00
CA ASN A 139 -3.94 -14.02 -1.66
C ASN A 139 -2.59 -13.37 -2.06
N LYS A 140 -1.59 -14.20 -2.35
CA LYS A 140 -0.25 -13.80 -2.75
C LYS A 140 -0.28 -12.94 -4.01
N ILE A 141 0.42 -11.81 -3.96
CA ILE A 141 0.63 -10.92 -5.11
C ILE A 141 2.07 -11.06 -5.59
N TRP A 142 2.26 -11.22 -6.90
CA TRP A 142 3.58 -11.34 -7.50
C TRP A 142 4.44 -10.10 -7.19
N GLY A 143 5.68 -10.32 -6.74
CA GLY A 143 6.62 -9.26 -6.37
C GLY A 143 6.39 -8.64 -4.98
N CYS A 144 5.28 -8.95 -4.31
CA CYS A 144 5.05 -8.59 -2.90
C CYS A 144 5.57 -9.71 -2.00
N GLY A 145 6.88 -9.72 -1.73
CA GLY A 145 7.52 -10.69 -0.82
C GLY A 145 7.36 -10.31 0.66
N ARG A 146 7.99 -11.10 1.55
CA ARG A 146 7.94 -10.94 3.02
C ARG A 146 7.99 -9.51 3.51
N PHE A 147 8.95 -8.72 3.05
CA PHE A 147 9.10 -7.31 3.46
C PHE A 147 7.84 -6.47 3.22
N VAL A 148 7.19 -6.63 2.06
CA VAL A 148 5.97 -5.90 1.69
C VAL A 148 4.79 -6.40 2.54
N VAL A 149 4.69 -7.72 2.73
CA VAL A 149 3.64 -8.36 3.55
C VAL A 149 3.75 -7.95 5.01
N ASP A 150 4.95 -8.02 5.60
CA ASP A 150 5.20 -7.58 6.98
C ASP A 150 4.92 -6.08 7.13
N SER A 151 5.33 -5.25 6.17
CA SER A 151 4.98 -3.81 6.19
C SER A 151 3.47 -3.59 6.18
N TYR A 152 2.72 -4.31 5.33
CA TYR A 152 1.26 -4.24 5.32
C TYR A 152 0.64 -4.61 6.68
N LYS A 153 1.09 -5.71 7.28
CA LYS A 153 0.56 -6.17 8.57
C LYS A 153 0.90 -5.22 9.71
N ILE A 154 2.13 -4.71 9.75
CA ILE A 154 2.61 -3.76 10.76
C ILE A 154 1.88 -2.42 10.64
N PHE A 155 1.86 -1.82 9.44
CA PHE A 155 1.44 -0.44 9.24
C PHE A 155 -0.02 -0.28 8.84
N CYS A 156 -0.71 -1.32 8.36
CA CYS A 156 -2.11 -1.21 7.98
C CYS A 156 -3.07 -2.07 8.82
N ARG A 157 -2.63 -3.18 9.41
CA ARG A 157 -3.51 -4.15 10.09
C ARG A 157 -3.42 -4.16 11.62
N SER A 158 -2.55 -3.35 12.21
CA SER A 158 -2.30 -3.34 13.66
C SER A 158 -1.78 -4.69 14.20
N GLU A 159 -1.11 -5.48 13.34
CA GLU A 159 -0.51 -6.77 13.70
C GLU A 159 0.96 -6.64 14.09
N GLY A 160 1.52 -5.43 14.12
CA GLY A 160 2.95 -5.22 14.32
C GLY A 160 3.48 -5.77 15.65
N THR A 161 2.71 -5.70 16.74
CA THR A 161 3.17 -6.14 18.07
C THR A 161 3.33 -7.66 18.18
N THR A 162 2.65 -8.45 17.35
CA THR A 162 2.71 -9.92 17.34
C THR A 162 3.70 -10.48 16.31
N LEU A 163 4.19 -9.66 15.38
CA LEU A 163 5.10 -10.09 14.31
C LEU A 163 6.57 -10.05 14.70
N THR A 164 7.36 -10.93 14.09
CA THR A 164 8.83 -10.87 14.15
C THR A 164 9.36 -10.82 12.72
N PRO A 165 9.56 -9.61 12.17
CA PRO A 165 10.03 -9.45 10.79
C PRO A 165 11.54 -9.73 10.68
N ASP A 166 11.95 -10.24 9.52
CA ASP A 166 13.37 -10.48 9.19
C ASP A 166 14.11 -9.18 8.81
N ASP A 167 13.40 -8.20 8.28
CA ASP A 167 13.98 -6.89 7.93
C ASP A 167 14.38 -6.13 9.18
N ALA A 168 15.64 -5.71 9.25
CA ALA A 168 16.21 -5.05 10.43
C ALA A 168 15.51 -3.73 10.80
N THR A 169 14.98 -3.01 9.79
CA THR A 169 14.26 -1.75 10.01
C THR A 169 12.89 -2.02 10.60
N LEU A 170 12.14 -2.97 10.01
CA LEU A 170 10.85 -3.41 10.54
C LEU A 170 11.00 -4.02 11.95
N HIS A 171 12.08 -4.77 12.19
CA HIS A 171 12.37 -5.37 13.48
C HIS A 171 12.58 -4.29 14.56
N SER A 172 13.35 -3.25 14.22
CA SER A 172 13.57 -2.10 15.10
C SER A 172 12.26 -1.36 15.38
N PHE A 173 11.46 -1.12 14.34
CA PHE A 173 10.16 -0.46 14.46
C PHE A 173 9.21 -1.24 15.37
N VAL A 174 9.06 -2.55 15.15
CA VAL A 174 8.19 -3.41 15.98
C VAL A 174 8.65 -3.44 17.43
N ARG A 175 9.97 -3.49 17.69
CA ARG A 175 10.51 -3.40 19.05
C ARG A 175 10.14 -2.09 19.72
N TRP A 176 10.25 -0.97 19.00
CA TRP A 176 9.82 0.34 19.49
C TRP A 176 8.30 0.41 19.73
N LEU A 177 7.50 -0.14 18.81
CA LEU A 177 6.04 -0.17 18.87
C LEU A 177 5.55 -0.91 20.13
N ARG A 178 6.19 -2.03 20.48
CA ARG A 178 5.90 -2.80 21.71
C ARG A 178 6.16 -2.04 23.01
N CYS A 179 7.01 -1.01 22.97
CA CYS A 179 7.27 -0.14 24.12
C CYS A 179 6.27 1.01 24.22
N GLN A 180 5.40 1.22 23.22
CA GLN A 180 4.37 2.26 23.28
C GLN A 180 3.23 1.80 24.18
N PRO A 181 2.62 2.72 24.96
CA PRO A 181 1.44 2.39 25.74
C PRO A 181 0.32 1.93 24.80
N SER A 182 -0.38 0.86 25.18
CA SER A 182 -1.59 0.41 24.51
C SER A 182 -2.57 1.58 24.47
N HIS A 183 -2.84 2.12 23.28
CA HIS A 183 -3.90 3.10 23.13
C HIS A 183 -5.21 2.31 23.18
N SER A 184 -5.79 2.24 24.38
CA SER A 184 -7.16 1.77 24.66
C SER A 184 -8.20 2.64 23.99
#